data_AF-A0A7V2ZZS2-F1
#
_entry.id   AF-A0A7V2ZZS2-F1
#
_cell.length_a   1.000
_cell.length_b   1.000
_cell.length_c   1.000
_cell.angle_alpha   90.00
_cell.angle_beta   90.00
_cell.angle_gamma   90.00
#
_symmetry.space_group_name_H-M   'P 1'
#
loop_
_entity.id
_entity.type
_entity.pdbx_description
1 polymer ?
#
loop_
_entity_poly.entity_id
_entity_poly.type
_entity_poly.pdbx_seq_one_letter_code
_entity_poly.pdbx_strand_id
1 'polypeptide(L)' 'METKLTLKMDRRVVEAIKKYAKQTKRSVSKLAEDYFKRITSDYKKEPLITPLVQELSGVISEKDLENLDYTAYLEKKYE' A
#
# COMPACT_ATOMS: atom_id res chain seq x y z
N MET A 1 -3.82 -12.32 15.25
CA MET A 1 -5.19 -12.39 15.79
C MET A 1 -6.09 -12.94 14.70
N GLU A 2 -6.97 -13.89 15.03
CA GLU A 2 -7.94 -14.44 14.08
C GLU A 2 -9.28 -13.71 14.24
N THR A 3 -9.93 -13.36 13.13
CA THR A 3 -11.25 -12.72 13.12
C THR A 3 -12.16 -13.42 12.10
N LYS A 4 -13.47 -13.32 12.30
CA LYS A 4 -14.48 -13.94 11.43
C LYS A 4 -15.06 -12.89 10.49
N LEU A 5 -15.03 -13.18 9.19
CA LEU A 5 -15.66 -12.38 8.15
C LEU A 5 -16.86 -13.15 7.58
N THR A 6 -18.06 -12.57 7.67
CA THR A 6 -19.29 -13.16 7.13
C THR A 6 -19.69 -12.41 5.86
N LEU A 7 -19.79 -13.13 4.74
CA LEU A 7 -20.10 -12.57 3.42
C LEU A 7 -21.42 -13.12 2.90
N LYS A 8 -22.25 -12.26 2.30
CA LYS A 8 -23.41 -12.68 1.51
C LYS A 8 -22.95 -12.99 0.09
N MET A 9 -23.34 -14.14 -0.46
CA MET A 9 -22.93 -14.61 -1.78
C MET A 9 -23.96 -15.55 -2.40
N ASP A 10 -23.95 -15.69 -3.71
CA ASP A 10 -24.83 -16.62 -4.44
C ASP A 10 -24.58 -18.07 -3.97
N ARG A 11 -25.67 -18.80 -3.72
CA ARG A 11 -25.66 -20.20 -3.27
C ARG A 11 -24.82 -21.10 -4.16
N ARG A 12 -24.88 -20.91 -5.49
CA ARG A 12 -24.13 -21.70 -6.49
C ARG A 12 -22.62 -21.49 -6.35
N VAL A 13 -22.20 -20.28 -6.01
CA VAL A 13 -20.78 -19.96 -5.76
C VAL A 13 -20.29 -20.65 -4.49
N VAL A 14 -21.09 -20.64 -3.42
CA VAL A 14 -20.78 -21.36 -2.16
C VAL A 14 -20.62 -22.86 -2.41
N GLU A 15 -21.51 -23.46 -3.20
CA GLU A 15 -21.44 -24.89 -3.53
C GLU A 15 -20.20 -25.22 -4.36
N ALA A 16 -19.93 -24.43 -5.40
CA ALA A 16 -18.75 -24.61 -6.25
C ALA A 16 -17.45 -24.53 -5.45
N ILE A 17 -17.31 -23.53 -4.57
CA ILE A 17 -16.07 -23.35 -3.79
C ILE A 17 -15.89 -24.45 -2.75
N LYS A 18 -16.98 -24.94 -2.14
CA LYS A 18 -16.93 -26.09 -1.21
C LYS A 18 -16.48 -27.36 -1.94
N LYS A 19 -16.97 -27.61 -3.15
CA LYS A 19 -16.54 -28.75 -3.97
C LYS A 19 -15.05 -28.65 -4.32
N TYR A 20 -14.61 -27.48 -4.78
CA TYR A 20 -13.20 -27.23 -5.09
C TYR A 20 -12.28 -27.38 -3.88
N ALA A 21 -12.67 -26.84 -2.74
CA ALA A 21 -11.95 -26.96 -1.46
C ALA A 21 -11.77 -28.43 -1.05
N LYS A 22 -12.82 -29.24 -1.18
CA LYS A 22 -12.76 -30.68 -0.90
C LYS A 22 -11.83 -31.42 -1.85
N GLN A 23 -11.88 -31.12 -3.15
CA GLN A 23 -11.00 -31.73 -4.16
C GLN A 23 -9.52 -31.39 -3.94
N THR A 24 -9.25 -30.16 -3.54
CA THR A 24 -7.88 -29.66 -3.30
C THR A 24 -7.37 -29.93 -1.88
N LYS A 25 -8.17 -30.56 -1.00
CA LYS A 25 -7.88 -30.79 0.43
C LYS A 25 -7.54 -29.50 1.19
N ARG A 26 -8.20 -28.39 0.84
CA ARG A 26 -8.02 -27.08 1.47
C ARG A 26 -9.32 -26.62 2.11
N SER A 27 -9.25 -25.78 3.15
CA SER A 27 -10.45 -25.17 3.71
C SER A 27 -10.89 -23.95 2.88
N VAL A 28 -12.20 -23.67 2.86
CA VAL A 28 -12.74 -22.46 2.20
C VAL A 28 -12.16 -21.20 2.83
N SER A 29 -11.99 -21.18 4.15
CA SER A 29 -11.35 -20.06 4.86
C SER A 29 -9.92 -19.83 4.38
N LYS A 30 -9.14 -20.88 4.17
CA LYS A 30 -7.76 -20.76 3.69
C LYS A 30 -7.70 -20.28 2.23
N LEU A 31 -8.63 -20.75 1.39
CA LEU A 31 -8.73 -20.26 0.01
C LEU A 31 -9.08 -18.77 -0.04
N ALA A 32 -10.07 -18.35 0.76
CA ALA A 32 -10.46 -16.94 0.86
C ALA A 32 -9.33 -16.08 1.42
N GLU A 33 -8.66 -16.53 2.49
CA GLU A 33 -7.54 -15.82 3.09
C GLU A 33 -6.40 -15.61 2.09
N ASP A 34 -6.01 -16.65 1.36
CA ASP A 34 -4.93 -16.54 0.37
C ASP A 34 -5.31 -15.62 -0.80
N TYR A 35 -6.57 -15.65 -1.24
CA TYR A 35 -7.07 -14.72 -2.24
C TYR A 35 -7.02 -13.28 -1.72
N PHE A 36 -7.54 -13.02 -0.51
CA PHE A 36 -7.51 -11.70 0.11
C PHE A 36 -6.08 -11.19 0.30
N LYS A 37 -5.14 -12.05 0.69
CA LYS A 37 -3.71 -11.69 0.79
C LYS A 37 -3.13 -11.26 -0.54
N ARG A 38 -3.47 -11.95 -1.64
CA ARG A 38 -2.99 -11.58 -2.99
C ARG A 38 -3.54 -10.25 -3.48
N ILE A 39 -4.81 -9.96 -3.24
CA ILE A 39 -5.38 -8.68 -3.70
C ILE A 39 -5.03 -7.50 -2.76
N THR A 40 -4.73 -7.78 -1.49
CA THR A 40 -4.31 -6.73 -0.53
C THR A 40 -2.80 -6.55 -0.47
N SER A 41 -2.00 -7.50 -1.00
CA SER A 41 -0.55 -7.32 -1.13
C SER A 41 -0.21 -6.17 -2.08
N ASP A 42 -1.00 -6.01 -3.14
CA ASP A 42 -0.86 -4.91 -4.11
C ASP A 42 -1.43 -3.59 -3.56
N TYR A 43 -2.30 -3.68 -2.55
CA TYR A 43 -2.86 -2.53 -1.83
C TYR A 43 -1.96 -2.04 -0.69
N LYS A 44 -0.82 -2.69 -0.45
CA LYS A 44 0.21 -2.13 0.45
C LYS A 44 0.73 -0.87 -0.23
N LYS A 45 0.15 0.26 0.19
CA LYS A 45 0.55 1.65 -0.06
C LYS A 45 1.79 1.69 -0.94
N GLU A 46 1.60 1.92 -2.23
CA GLU A 46 2.63 2.67 -2.94
C GLU A 46 2.95 3.87 -2.04
N PRO A 47 4.23 4.09 -1.69
CA PRO A 47 4.57 5.29 -0.96
C PRO A 47 3.96 6.47 -1.72
N LEU A 48 3.35 7.42 -1.00
CA LEU A 48 2.68 8.58 -1.60
C LEU A 48 3.62 9.36 -2.56
N ILE A 49 4.91 9.09 -2.45
CA ILE A 49 6.03 9.61 -3.20
C ILE A 49 6.89 8.45 -3.72
N THR A 50 7.47 8.60 -4.91
CA THR A 50 8.36 7.57 -5.48
C THR A 50 9.63 7.41 -4.63
N PRO A 51 10.35 6.27 -4.70
CA PRO A 51 11.59 6.06 -3.93
C PRO A 51 12.60 7.20 -4.08
N LEU A 52 12.76 7.73 -5.29
CA LEU A 52 13.63 8.86 -5.57
C LEU A 52 13.17 10.14 -4.83
N VAL A 53 11.87 10.44 -4.85
CA VAL A 53 11.33 11.61 -4.13
C VAL A 53 11.48 11.42 -2.62
N GLN A 54 11.34 10.20 -2.11
CA GLN A 54 11.57 9.90 -0.70
C GLN A 54 13.03 10.18 -0.31
N GLU A 55 14.00 9.70 -1.09
CA GLU A 55 15.42 9.95 -0.85
C GLU A 55 15.76 11.45 -0.89
N LEU A 56 15.17 12.20 -1.84
CA LEU A 56 15.41 13.64 -1.98
C LEU A 56 14.71 14.49 -0.91
N SER A 57 13.51 14.10 -0.48
CA SER A 57 12.66 14.88 0.45
C SER A 57 13.25 15.05 1.86
N GLY A 58 14.19 14.19 2.26
CA GLY A 58 14.87 14.27 3.56
C GLY A 58 16.22 14.98 3.54
N VAL A 59 16.67 15.48 2.37
CA VAL A 59 18.01 16.09 2.21
C VAL A 59 18.06 17.53 2.73
N ILE A 60 16.97 18.27 2.63
CA ILE A 60 16.87 19.67 3.07
C ILE A 60 16.00 19.71 4.32
N SER A 61 16.54 20.17 5.44
CA SER A 61 15.82 20.35 6.69
C SER A 61 15.25 21.76 6.82
N GLU A 62 14.26 21.96 7.68
CA GLU A 62 13.71 23.29 7.97
C GLU A 62 14.77 24.27 8.49
N LYS A 63 15.81 23.77 9.17
CA LYS A 63 16.94 24.59 9.64
C LYS A 63 17.82 25.09 8.50
N ASP A 64 17.90 24.35 7.40
CA ASP A 64 18.64 24.79 6.22
C ASP A 64 17.93 25.97 5.54
N LEU A 65 16.60 26.09 5.73
CA LEU A 65 15.77 27.17 5.20
C LEU A 65 15.82 28.46 6.03
N GLU A 66 16.19 28.39 7.32
CA GLU A 66 16.20 29.55 8.23
C GLU A 66 17.14 30.69 7.78
N ASN A 67 18.17 30.37 7.00
CA ASN A 67 19.18 31.34 6.54
C ASN A 67 19.23 31.52 5.02
N LEU A 68 18.25 30.99 4.29
CA LEU A 68 18.15 31.13 2.84
C LEU A 68 17.36 32.40 2.49
N ASP A 69 18.04 33.55 2.50
CA ASP A 69 17.50 34.74 1.84
C ASP A 69 17.77 34.65 0.32
N TYR A 70 16.88 33.94 -0.36
CA TYR A 70 16.96 33.76 -1.81
C TYR A 70 16.92 35.10 -2.56
N THR A 71 16.27 36.11 -1.99
CA THR A 71 16.19 37.46 -2.57
C THR A 71 17.56 38.12 -2.53
N ALA A 72 18.21 38.14 -1.37
CA ALA A 72 19.57 38.69 -1.21
C ALA A 72 20.62 37.95 -2.08
N TYR A 73 20.47 36.63 -2.25
CA TYR A 73 21.31 35.85 -3.16
C TYR A 73 21.15 36.28 -4.62
N LEU A 74 19.91 36.50 -5.08
CA LEU A 74 19.64 36.92 -6.45
C LEU A 74 20.14 38.34 -6.73
N GLU A 75 19.97 39.26 -5.78
CA GLU A 75 20.50 40.62 -5.87
C GLU A 75 22.02 40.59 -6.09
N LYS A 76 22.76 39.86 -5.25
CA LYS A 76 24.22 39.71 -5.39
C LYS A 76 24.68 39.00 -6.67
N LYS A 77 23.83 38.17 -7.29
CA LYS A 77 24.19 37.39 -8.47
C LYS A 77 24.04 38.18 -9.76
N TYR A 78 23.08 39.10 -9.79
CA TYR A 78 22.72 39.86 -10.99
C TYR A 78 23.11 41.35 -10.92
N GLU A 79 23.62 41.82 -9.79
CA GLU A 79 24.47 43.02 -9.67
C GLU A 79 25.95 42.71 -9.86
#